data_AF-A0AAP4BD35-F1
#
_entry.id   AF-A0AAP4BD35-F1
#
_cell.length_a   1.000
_cell.length_b   1.000
_cell.length_c   1.000
_cell.angle_alpha   90.00
_cell.angle_beta   90.00
_cell.angle_gamma   90.00
#
_symmetry.space_group_name_H-M   'P 1'
#
loop_
_entity.id
_entity.type
_entity.pdbx_description
1 polymer ?
#
loop_
_entity_poly.entity_id
_entity_poly.type
_entity_poly.pdbx_seq_one_letter_code
_entity_poly.pdbx_strand_id
1 'polypeptide(L)'
;MTDSRYFEGVKNQKCFNRQQVLQSFRNAGYKLSDASFYKRFASMVKDGDLARVGNGLYCLPDNNARPYDHEYSDLAVEVASLIQEQYPLVDFSIMELIQLNDFVNHQLAHNVLFLSVESDVIEFVFDMLKDQYFGKVFINPTLEMYHQYWSDNMIVINKLTTEAPKSAGIPWHTRLEKLLVDIVADPLLLDSVSKSEYPTIYEDAFSMYVVDESCLFRYAARRTVDKKIKKLIREKTNITLRTKR
;
A
#
# COMPACT_ATOMS: atom_id res chain seq x y z
N MET A 1 -3.39 -23.23 14.90
CA MET A 1 -3.71 -23.68 13.52
C MET A 1 -5.21 -23.66 13.34
N THR A 2 -5.69 -22.95 12.33
CA THR A 2 -7.11 -22.84 11.99
C THR A 2 -7.57 -24.14 11.32
N ASP A 3 -8.75 -24.65 11.71
CA ASP A 3 -9.27 -25.93 11.18
C ASP A 3 -9.74 -25.74 9.73
N SER A 4 -9.17 -26.50 8.81
CA SER A 4 -9.44 -26.41 7.36
C SER A 4 -10.92 -26.57 7.01
N ARG A 5 -11.70 -27.25 7.86
CA ARG A 5 -13.16 -27.39 7.71
C ARG A 5 -13.92 -26.06 7.77
N TYR A 6 -13.33 -25.00 8.33
CA TYR A 6 -13.97 -23.68 8.41
C TYR A 6 -14.27 -23.08 7.06
N PHE A 7 -13.45 -23.41 6.06
CA PHE A 7 -13.48 -22.77 4.76
C PHE A 7 -14.06 -23.65 3.66
N GLU A 8 -14.55 -24.86 3.98
CA GLU A 8 -15.10 -25.79 3.00
C GLU A 8 -16.20 -25.19 2.10
N GLY A 9 -17.08 -24.35 2.66
CA GLY A 9 -18.13 -23.66 1.90
C GLY A 9 -17.63 -22.52 1.01
N VAL A 10 -16.39 -22.07 1.18
CA VAL A 10 -15.81 -20.93 0.46
C VAL A 10 -14.51 -21.23 -0.29
N LYS A 11 -13.94 -22.44 -0.14
CA LYS A 11 -12.60 -22.80 -0.66
C LYS A 11 -12.44 -22.70 -2.18
N ASN A 12 -13.53 -22.86 -2.93
CA ASN A 12 -13.53 -22.77 -4.39
C ASN A 12 -13.91 -21.37 -4.91
N GLN A 13 -14.14 -20.39 -4.02
CA GLN A 13 -14.53 -19.04 -4.39
C GLN A 13 -13.30 -18.12 -4.43
N LYS A 14 -13.16 -17.29 -5.48
CA LYS A 14 -12.07 -16.30 -5.57
C LYS A 14 -12.06 -15.29 -4.42
N CYS A 15 -13.25 -14.92 -3.95
CA CYS A 15 -13.43 -14.09 -2.77
C CYS A 15 -14.82 -14.33 -2.16
N PHE A 16 -14.97 -14.01 -0.88
CA PHE A 16 -16.17 -14.23 -0.09
C PHE A 16 -16.35 -13.15 0.98
N ASN A 17 -17.55 -13.00 1.52
CA ASN A 17 -17.85 -12.08 2.61
C ASN A 17 -17.92 -12.79 3.98
N ARG A 18 -17.99 -12.01 5.07
CA ARG A 18 -18.02 -12.57 6.44
C ARG A 18 -19.22 -13.50 6.69
N GLN A 19 -20.38 -13.23 6.09
CA GLN A 19 -21.57 -14.06 6.25
C GLN A 19 -21.42 -15.42 5.57
N GLN A 20 -20.77 -15.48 4.41
CA GLN A 20 -20.48 -16.75 3.73
C GLN A 20 -19.52 -17.63 4.55
N VAL A 21 -18.51 -17.01 5.19
CA VAL A 21 -17.61 -17.73 6.11
C VAL A 21 -18.35 -18.20 7.36
N LEU A 22 -19.25 -17.37 7.91
CA LEU A 22 -20.11 -17.78 9.04
C LEU A 22 -21.00 -18.96 8.67
N GLN A 23 -21.58 -18.96 7.47
CA GLN A 23 -22.40 -20.08 7.00
C GLN A 23 -21.57 -21.34 6.79
N SER A 24 -20.38 -21.22 6.20
CA SER A 24 -19.42 -22.33 6.06
C SER A 24 -19.06 -22.93 7.43
N PHE A 25 -18.77 -22.07 8.40
CA PHE A 25 -18.47 -22.44 9.78
C PHE A 25 -19.61 -23.20 10.46
N ARG A 26 -20.86 -22.74 10.29
CA ARG A 26 -22.07 -23.42 10.81
C ARG A 26 -22.30 -24.76 10.12
N ASN A 27 -22.14 -24.83 8.79
CA ASN A 27 -22.31 -26.06 8.01
C ASN A 27 -21.29 -27.15 8.41
N ALA A 28 -20.08 -26.76 8.83
CA ALA A 28 -19.07 -27.67 9.34
C ALA A 28 -19.33 -28.17 10.78
N GLY A 29 -20.49 -27.83 11.37
CA GLY A 29 -20.95 -28.33 12.67
C GLY A 29 -20.49 -27.51 13.88
N TYR A 30 -19.81 -26.38 13.67
CA TYR A 30 -19.34 -25.54 14.76
C TYR A 30 -20.46 -24.63 15.31
N LYS A 31 -20.57 -24.60 16.64
CA LYS A 31 -21.56 -23.80 17.36
C LYS A 31 -20.87 -22.66 18.09
N LEU A 32 -20.67 -21.53 17.42
CA LEU A 32 -20.25 -20.27 18.03
C LEU A 32 -21.40 -19.25 17.94
N SER A 33 -21.47 -18.36 18.93
CA SER A 33 -22.26 -17.13 18.79
C SER A 33 -21.65 -16.25 17.70
N ASP A 34 -22.46 -15.35 17.12
CA ASP A 34 -21.99 -14.43 16.10
C ASP A 34 -20.84 -13.54 16.62
N ALA A 35 -20.93 -13.07 17.86
CA ALA A 35 -19.87 -12.27 18.50
C ALA A 35 -18.54 -13.05 18.61
N SER A 36 -18.60 -14.32 19.04
CA SER A 36 -17.42 -15.18 19.11
C SER A 36 -16.84 -15.49 17.73
N PHE A 37 -17.70 -15.70 16.73
CA PHE A 37 -17.27 -15.87 15.35
C PHE A 37 -16.55 -14.64 14.82
N TYR A 38 -17.10 -13.43 14.99
CA TYR A 38 -16.48 -12.21 14.47
C TYR A 38 -15.14 -11.90 15.15
N LYS A 39 -15.00 -12.18 16.45
CA LYS A 39 -13.72 -12.10 17.15
C LYS A 39 -12.69 -13.07 16.54
N ARG A 40 -13.11 -14.31 16.26
CA ARG A 40 -12.25 -15.32 15.63
C ARG A 40 -11.89 -14.95 14.19
N PHE A 41 -12.84 -14.43 13.43
CA PHE A 41 -12.62 -13.93 12.08
C PHE A 41 -11.57 -12.83 12.04
N ALA A 42 -11.62 -11.89 12.99
CA ALA A 42 -10.61 -10.85 13.10
C ALA A 42 -9.21 -11.44 13.40
N SER A 43 -9.12 -12.49 14.24
CA SER A 43 -7.86 -13.22 14.46
C SER A 43 -7.36 -13.86 13.16
N MET A 44 -8.23 -14.59 12.43
CA MET A 44 -7.84 -15.22 11.16
C MET A 44 -7.31 -14.22 10.13
N VAL A 45 -7.85 -13.00 10.10
CA VAL A 45 -7.31 -11.93 9.23
C VAL A 45 -5.96 -11.44 9.75
N LYS A 46 -5.81 -11.26 11.06
CA LYS A 46 -4.54 -10.84 11.68
C LYS A 46 -3.43 -11.87 11.50
N ASP A 47 -3.78 -13.15 11.61
CA ASP A 47 -2.86 -14.29 11.55
C ASP A 47 -2.51 -14.68 10.09
N GLY A 48 -3.14 -14.02 9.11
CA GLY A 48 -2.89 -14.24 7.68
C GLY A 48 -3.67 -15.40 7.06
N ASP A 49 -4.50 -16.12 7.82
CA ASP A 49 -5.38 -17.17 7.28
C ASP A 49 -6.42 -16.62 6.29
N LEU A 50 -6.79 -15.34 6.46
CA LEU A 50 -7.73 -14.62 5.59
C LEU A 50 -7.14 -13.28 5.16
N ALA A 51 -7.23 -13.00 3.87
CA ALA A 51 -6.76 -11.76 3.27
C ALA A 51 -7.94 -10.85 2.93
N ARG A 52 -7.93 -9.58 3.36
CA ARG A 52 -8.93 -8.60 2.90
C ARG A 52 -8.53 -8.10 1.50
N VAL A 53 -9.36 -8.38 0.51
CA VAL A 53 -9.11 -8.04 -0.91
C VAL A 53 -10.07 -6.98 -1.45
N GLY A 54 -11.01 -6.52 -0.62
CA GLY A 54 -11.99 -5.53 -1.03
C GLY A 54 -12.90 -5.06 0.10
N ASN A 55 -13.86 -4.19 -0.24
CA ASN A 55 -14.84 -3.72 0.73
C ASN A 55 -15.75 -4.85 1.22
N GLY A 56 -15.47 -5.37 2.41
CA GLY A 56 -16.20 -6.50 3.00
C GLY A 56 -15.88 -7.86 2.34
N LEU A 57 -14.89 -7.89 1.44
CA LEU A 57 -14.48 -9.06 0.69
C LEU A 57 -13.13 -9.58 1.19
N TYR A 58 -13.05 -10.90 1.29
CA TYR A 58 -11.90 -11.64 1.77
C TYR A 58 -11.60 -12.80 0.83
N CYS A 59 -10.38 -13.29 0.84
CA CYS A 59 -10.02 -14.55 0.19
C CYS A 59 -9.16 -15.39 1.13
N LEU A 60 -9.03 -16.67 0.78
CA LEU A 60 -7.90 -17.46 1.25
C LEU A 60 -6.69 -16.98 0.44
N PRO A 61 -5.57 -16.59 1.07
CA PRO A 61 -4.37 -16.24 0.32
C PRO A 61 -3.90 -17.46 -0.48
N ASP A 62 -3.87 -17.35 -1.81
CA ASP A 62 -3.26 -18.35 -2.69
C ASP A 62 -1.73 -18.18 -2.69
N ASN A 63 -0.98 -19.24 -2.98
CA ASN A 63 0.46 -19.18 -3.31
C ASN A 63 1.37 -18.44 -2.29
N ASN A 64 1.13 -18.61 -0.98
CA ASN A 64 1.92 -17.95 0.07
C ASN A 64 1.91 -16.40 0.01
N ALA A 65 0.92 -15.80 -0.68
CA ALA A 65 0.80 -14.35 -0.73
C ALA A 65 0.68 -13.79 0.70
N ARG A 66 1.60 -12.89 1.05
CA ARG A 66 1.72 -12.35 2.42
C ARG A 66 1.21 -10.91 2.49
N PRO A 67 0.90 -10.39 3.68
CA PRO A 67 0.77 -8.94 3.86
C PRO A 67 2.06 -8.24 3.41
N TYR A 68 1.93 -7.13 2.71
CA TYR A 68 3.09 -6.29 2.38
C TYR A 68 3.58 -5.58 3.63
N ASP A 69 4.89 -5.62 3.84
CA ASP A 69 5.60 -4.89 4.90
C ASP A 69 6.96 -4.46 4.37
N HIS A 70 7.46 -3.34 4.87
CA HIS A 70 8.75 -2.76 4.48
C HIS A 70 9.49 -2.28 5.73
N GLU A 71 10.76 -2.62 5.82
CA GLU A 71 11.64 -2.11 6.86
C GLU A 71 12.18 -0.74 6.44
N TYR A 72 11.71 0.30 7.12
CA TYR A 72 12.07 1.68 6.82
C TYR A 72 13.46 2.04 7.30
N SER A 73 14.15 2.92 6.56
CA SER A 73 15.45 3.44 6.98
C SER A 73 15.39 4.25 8.27
N ASP A 74 16.53 4.37 8.95
CA ASP A 74 16.67 5.22 10.14
C ASP A 74 16.20 6.66 9.90
N LEU A 75 16.49 7.21 8.72
CA LEU A 75 16.03 8.55 8.33
C LEU A 75 14.50 8.62 8.26
N ALA A 76 13.84 7.64 7.67
CA ALA A 76 12.38 7.63 7.59
C ALA A 76 11.73 7.54 8.98
N VAL A 77 12.32 6.74 9.88
CA VAL A 77 11.87 6.63 11.28
C VAL A 77 12.09 7.94 12.04
N GLU A 78 13.23 8.60 11.83
CA GLU A 78 13.54 9.90 12.43
C GLU A 78 12.58 10.99 11.96
N VAL A 79 12.37 11.11 10.64
CA VAL A 79 11.41 12.06 10.04
C VAL A 79 9.99 11.80 10.56
N ALA A 80 9.57 10.54 10.63
CA ALA A 80 8.25 10.20 11.16
C ALA A 80 8.11 10.63 12.63
N SER A 81 9.15 10.41 13.44
CA SER A 81 9.16 10.77 14.85
C SER A 81 9.07 12.28 15.05
N LEU A 82 9.84 13.08 14.29
CA LEU A 82 9.76 14.54 14.31
C LEU A 82 8.34 15.06 13.99
N ILE A 83 7.68 14.49 12.98
CA ILE A 83 6.32 14.88 12.61
C ILE A 83 5.33 14.47 13.70
N GLN A 84 5.46 13.27 14.27
CA GLN A 84 4.56 12.81 15.33
C GLN A 84 4.69 13.63 16.62
N GLU A 85 5.89 14.10 16.94
CA GLU A 85 6.14 14.95 18.11
C GLU A 85 5.58 16.36 17.93
N GLN A 86 5.83 16.98 16.77
CA GLN A 86 5.44 18.38 16.52
C GLN A 86 3.97 18.50 16.05
N TYR A 87 3.47 17.50 15.32
CA TYR A 87 2.16 17.50 14.68
C TYR A 87 1.39 16.19 14.92
N PRO A 88 1.07 15.85 16.18
CA PRO A 88 0.50 14.54 16.56
C PRO A 88 -0.87 14.21 15.95
N LEU A 89 -1.57 15.22 15.43
CA LEU A 89 -2.89 15.07 14.81
C LEU A 89 -2.85 15.03 13.29
N VAL A 90 -1.68 15.23 12.68
CA VAL A 90 -1.52 15.26 11.22
C VAL A 90 -1.41 13.85 10.69
N ASP A 91 -2.23 13.55 9.68
CA ASP A 91 -2.03 12.37 8.87
C ASP A 91 -0.88 12.58 7.89
N PHE A 92 0.02 11.60 7.85
CA PHE A 92 1.09 11.56 6.87
C PHE A 92 1.46 10.12 6.51
N SER A 93 2.23 9.98 5.44
CA SER A 93 2.85 8.71 5.05
C SER A 93 4.19 8.94 4.40
N ILE A 94 5.11 8.00 4.59
CA ILE A 94 6.45 8.03 4.00
C ILE A 94 6.57 6.85 3.04
N MET A 95 6.95 7.13 1.80
CA MET A 95 7.38 6.13 0.85
C MET A 95 8.88 6.30 0.60
N GLU A 96 9.64 5.22 0.64
CA GLU A 96 11.04 5.25 0.24
C GLU A 96 11.18 4.74 -1.20
N LEU A 97 12.01 5.40 -2.00
CA LEU A 97 12.25 4.98 -3.38
C LEU A 97 12.78 3.55 -3.46
N ILE A 98 13.59 3.15 -2.47
CA ILE A 98 14.13 1.79 -2.37
C ILE A 98 13.05 0.72 -2.12
N GLN A 99 11.82 1.08 -1.70
CA GLN A 99 10.70 0.13 -1.62
C GLN A 99 10.38 -0.53 -2.96
N LEU A 100 10.75 0.13 -4.07
CA LEU A 100 10.54 -0.42 -5.40
C LEU A 100 11.48 -1.59 -5.71
N ASN A 101 12.57 -1.78 -4.95
CA ASN A 101 13.53 -2.88 -5.15
C ASN A 101 12.91 -4.27 -4.97
N ASP A 102 11.75 -4.37 -4.33
CA ASP A 102 10.94 -5.60 -4.28
C ASP A 102 10.38 -6.00 -5.65
N PHE A 103 10.31 -5.08 -6.60
CA PHE A 103 9.54 -5.21 -7.84
C PHE A 103 10.29 -4.82 -9.12
N VAL A 104 11.33 -3.98 -9.04
CA VAL A 104 12.11 -3.56 -10.22
C VAL A 104 13.25 -4.53 -10.49
N ASN A 105 13.64 -4.68 -11.76
CA ASN A 105 14.75 -5.56 -12.12
C ASN A 105 16.10 -4.91 -11.78
N HIS A 106 16.21 -3.59 -11.93
CA HIS A 106 17.43 -2.84 -11.63
C HIS A 106 17.32 -2.24 -10.23
N GLN A 107 18.22 -2.66 -9.33
CA GLN A 107 18.23 -2.15 -7.96
C GLN A 107 18.54 -0.65 -7.91
N LEU A 108 17.70 0.07 -7.16
CA LEU A 108 17.87 1.46 -6.78
C LEU A 108 18.78 1.50 -5.55
N ALA A 109 20.01 1.97 -5.75
CA ALA A 109 21.05 2.02 -4.71
C ALA A 109 20.93 3.24 -3.79
N HIS A 110 20.18 4.25 -4.21
CA HIS A 110 20.07 5.53 -3.52
C HIS A 110 18.63 5.83 -3.17
N ASN A 111 18.43 6.35 -1.96
CA ASN A 111 17.10 6.50 -1.41
C ASN A 111 16.59 7.94 -1.55
N VAL A 112 15.28 8.06 -1.70
CA VAL A 112 14.53 9.31 -1.64
C VAL A 112 13.26 9.05 -0.86
N LEU A 113 13.00 9.89 0.15
CA LEU A 113 11.80 9.82 0.97
C LEU A 113 10.73 10.72 0.35
N PHE A 114 9.63 10.11 -0.09
CA PHE A 114 8.43 10.80 -0.51
C PHE A 114 7.48 10.91 0.69
N LEU A 115 7.55 12.05 1.37
CA LEU A 115 6.73 12.39 2.51
C LEU A 115 5.42 13.03 2.03
N SER A 116 4.31 12.30 2.15
CA SER A 116 2.97 12.81 1.86
C SER A 116 2.31 13.31 3.15
N VAL A 117 2.03 14.61 3.26
CA VAL A 117 1.39 15.25 4.44
C VAL A 117 0.12 16.02 4.05
N GLU A 118 -0.78 16.26 5.00
CA GLU A 118 -1.96 17.10 4.78
C GLU A 118 -1.59 18.48 4.19
N SER A 119 -2.43 19.01 3.28
CA SER A 119 -2.10 20.23 2.53
C SER A 119 -1.83 21.44 3.41
N ASP A 120 -2.54 21.54 4.53
CA ASP A 120 -2.58 22.73 5.36
C ASP A 120 -1.35 22.84 6.26
N VAL A 121 -0.51 21.78 6.29
CA VAL A 121 0.70 21.70 7.11
C VAL A 121 2.00 21.53 6.32
N ILE A 122 1.95 21.48 4.98
CA ILE A 122 3.13 21.27 4.11
C ILE A 122 4.24 22.27 4.43
N GLU A 123 3.92 23.56 4.47
CA GLU A 123 4.91 24.63 4.70
C GLU A 123 5.55 24.51 6.10
N PHE A 124 4.75 24.20 7.12
CA PHE A 124 5.25 24.02 8.49
C PHE A 124 6.18 22.81 8.61
N VAL A 125 5.80 21.69 7.97
CA VAL A 125 6.62 20.48 7.94
C VAL A 125 7.91 20.73 7.15
N PHE A 126 7.84 21.46 6.03
CA PHE A 126 9.03 21.88 5.29
C PHE A 126 9.96 22.74 6.15
N ASP A 127 9.43 23.73 6.85
CA ASP A 127 10.22 24.62 7.68
C ASP A 127 10.90 23.89 8.85
N MET A 128 10.23 22.91 9.43
CA MET A 128 10.80 22.05 10.45
C MET A 128 11.92 21.16 9.89
N LEU A 129 11.69 20.51 8.74
CA LEU A 129 12.64 19.56 8.15
C LEU A 129 13.82 20.26 7.49
N LYS A 130 13.66 21.46 6.91
CA LYS A 130 14.77 22.20 6.26
C LYS A 130 15.86 22.58 7.25
N ASP A 131 15.50 22.83 8.50
CA ASP A 131 16.43 23.21 9.56
C ASP A 131 17.27 22.00 10.03
N GLN A 132 16.68 20.80 10.00
CA GLN A 132 17.36 19.54 10.35
C GLN A 132 18.16 18.96 9.17
N TYR A 133 17.61 19.02 7.96
CA TYR A 133 18.14 18.37 6.75
C TYR A 133 18.45 19.40 5.65
N PHE A 134 19.31 20.36 5.99
CA PHE A 134 19.63 21.48 5.12
C PHE A 134 20.06 21.05 3.71
N GLY A 135 19.40 21.63 2.68
CA GLY A 135 19.68 21.36 1.27
C GLY A 135 19.12 20.03 0.72
N LYS A 136 18.39 19.25 1.53
CA LYS A 136 17.83 17.95 1.11
C LYS A 136 16.31 17.91 1.05
N VAL A 137 15.61 18.95 1.49
CA VAL A 137 14.15 18.98 1.58
C VAL A 137 13.55 19.83 0.47
N PHE A 138 12.55 19.30 -0.22
CA PHE A 138 11.91 19.98 -1.36
C PHE A 138 10.39 19.78 -1.33
N ILE A 139 9.62 20.87 -1.45
CA ILE A 139 8.17 20.79 -1.65
C ILE A 139 7.88 20.60 -3.14
N ASN A 140 7.24 19.49 -3.50
CA ASN A 140 6.71 19.20 -4.84
C ASN A 140 7.63 19.69 -5.99
N PRO A 141 8.91 19.25 -6.03
CA PRO A 141 9.86 19.74 -7.02
C PRO A 141 9.43 19.32 -8.43
N THR A 142 9.76 20.14 -9.41
CA THR A 142 9.64 19.74 -10.82
C THR A 142 10.65 18.65 -11.14
N LEU A 143 10.44 17.92 -12.25
CA LEU A 143 11.38 16.90 -12.69
C LEU A 143 12.78 17.48 -12.95
N GLU A 144 12.85 18.69 -13.53
CA GLU A 144 14.10 19.41 -13.75
C GLU A 144 14.81 19.74 -12.43
N MET A 145 14.08 20.29 -11.44
CA MET A 145 14.64 20.57 -10.11
C MET A 145 15.09 19.29 -9.42
N TYR A 146 14.28 18.23 -9.52
CA TYR A 146 14.59 16.94 -8.94
C TYR A 146 15.92 16.41 -9.48
N HIS A 147 16.12 16.37 -10.80
CA HIS A 147 17.39 15.90 -11.38
C HIS A 147 18.57 16.82 -11.09
N GLN A 148 18.36 18.15 -11.08
CA GLN A 148 19.44 19.11 -10.85
C GLN A 148 19.98 19.04 -9.42
N TYR A 149 19.10 18.83 -8.44
CA TYR A 149 19.42 18.86 -7.01
C TYR A 149 19.34 17.50 -6.35
N TRP A 150 19.21 16.44 -7.14
CA TRP A 150 19.11 15.08 -6.64
C TRP A 150 20.30 14.78 -5.72
N SER A 151 20.00 14.23 -4.55
CA SER A 151 21.00 13.77 -3.60
C SER A 151 20.49 12.57 -2.83
N ASP A 152 21.41 11.74 -2.35
CA ASP A 152 21.05 10.58 -1.55
C ASP A 152 20.37 11.02 -0.25
N ASN A 153 19.29 10.32 0.10
CA ASN A 153 18.42 10.62 1.23
C ASN A 153 17.73 12.00 1.15
N MET A 154 17.42 12.45 -0.07
CA MET A 154 16.55 13.62 -0.31
C MET A 154 15.14 13.36 0.23
N ILE A 155 14.50 14.40 0.77
CA ILE A 155 13.13 14.37 1.27
C ILE A 155 12.25 15.23 0.34
N VAL A 156 11.34 14.57 -0.37
CA VAL A 156 10.33 15.20 -1.22
C VAL A 156 9.02 15.27 -0.45
N ILE A 157 8.53 16.49 -0.19
CA ILE A 157 7.27 16.73 0.51
C ILE A 157 6.16 16.95 -0.53
N ASN A 158 5.15 16.10 -0.47
CA ASN A 158 4.00 16.09 -1.34
C ASN A 158 2.69 16.20 -0.55
N LYS A 159 1.63 16.62 -1.22
CA LYS A 159 0.28 16.58 -0.65
C LYS A 159 -0.20 15.14 -0.49
N LEU A 160 -0.66 14.79 0.72
CA LEU A 160 -1.41 13.58 1.00
C LEU A 160 -2.76 13.64 0.28
N THR A 161 -2.91 12.80 -0.73
CA THR A 161 -4.16 12.71 -1.49
C THR A 161 -5.26 12.11 -0.61
N THR A 162 -6.49 12.61 -0.74
CA THR A 162 -7.62 12.13 0.06
C THR A 162 -7.86 10.64 -0.14
N GLU A 163 -8.25 9.96 0.94
CA GLU A 163 -8.41 8.50 0.97
C GLU A 163 -7.15 7.69 0.61
N ALA A 164 -5.95 8.30 0.76
CA ALA A 164 -4.69 7.57 0.70
C ALA A 164 -4.75 6.30 1.58
N PRO A 165 -4.35 5.13 1.06
CA PRO A 165 -4.29 3.89 1.82
C PRO A 165 -3.38 4.04 3.05
N LYS A 166 -3.96 3.89 4.25
CA LYS A 166 -3.22 3.90 5.52
C LYS A 166 -2.98 2.49 6.03
N SER A 167 -1.77 2.22 6.52
CA SER A 167 -1.47 0.97 7.21
C SER A 167 -2.25 0.88 8.52
N ALA A 168 -2.74 -0.31 8.85
CA ALA A 168 -3.46 -0.55 10.11
C ALA A 168 -2.51 -0.74 11.30
N GLY A 169 -1.22 -1.02 11.03
CA GLY A 169 -0.19 -1.18 12.06
C GLY A 169 0.45 0.16 12.41
N ILE A 170 1.42 0.57 11.59
CA ILE A 170 2.12 1.85 11.74
C ILE A 170 1.54 2.85 10.73
N PRO A 171 0.73 3.85 11.14
CA PRO A 171 -0.10 4.63 10.22
C PRO A 171 0.65 5.31 9.07
N TRP A 172 1.91 5.74 9.31
CA TRP A 172 2.73 6.43 8.33
C TRP A 172 3.43 5.50 7.33
N HIS A 173 3.41 4.17 7.54
CA HIS A 173 3.90 3.22 6.55
C HIS A 173 3.03 3.26 5.29
N THR A 174 3.68 3.35 4.13
CA THR A 174 3.04 3.29 2.82
C THR A 174 2.58 1.87 2.53
N ARG A 175 1.27 1.72 2.32
CA ARG A 175 0.69 0.46 1.84
C ARG A 175 1.04 0.20 0.37
N LEU A 176 1.10 -1.08 0.01
CA LEU A 176 1.33 -1.53 -1.36
C LEU A 176 0.37 -0.89 -2.38
N GLU A 177 -0.93 -0.75 -2.04
CA GLU A 177 -1.88 -0.12 -2.95
C GLU A 177 -1.58 1.36 -3.23
N LYS A 178 -1.00 2.08 -2.26
CA LYS A 178 -0.57 3.46 -2.45
C LYS A 178 0.68 3.50 -3.33
N LEU A 179 1.67 2.66 -3.04
CA LEU A 179 2.90 2.52 -3.81
C LEU A 179 2.60 2.24 -5.30
N LEU A 180 1.80 1.21 -5.59
CA LEU A 180 1.45 0.82 -6.97
C LEU A 180 0.74 1.93 -7.76
N VAL A 181 -0.06 2.76 -7.07
CA VAL A 181 -0.74 3.90 -7.70
C VAL A 181 0.20 5.08 -7.88
N ASP A 182 1.01 5.40 -6.86
CA ASP A 182 1.86 6.58 -6.86
C ASP A 182 2.98 6.46 -7.89
N ILE A 183 3.56 5.27 -8.13
CA ILE A 183 4.53 5.06 -9.23
C ILE A 183 3.95 5.34 -10.62
N VAL A 184 2.63 5.33 -10.78
CA VAL A 184 1.97 5.61 -12.06
C VAL A 184 1.51 7.07 -12.16
N ALA A 185 1.29 7.73 -11.01
CA ALA A 185 0.62 9.02 -10.88
C ALA A 185 1.56 10.19 -10.55
N ASP A 186 2.61 9.94 -9.77
CA ASP A 186 3.59 10.95 -9.39
C ASP A 186 4.64 11.10 -10.50
N PRO A 187 4.90 12.31 -11.04
CA PRO A 187 5.85 12.49 -12.13
C PRO A 187 7.28 12.03 -11.82
N LEU A 188 7.73 12.20 -10.57
CA LEU A 188 9.10 11.84 -10.17
C LEU A 188 9.24 10.31 -10.05
N LEU A 189 8.23 9.65 -9.48
CA LEU A 189 8.20 8.19 -9.41
C LEU A 189 7.96 7.53 -10.77
N LEU A 190 7.17 8.19 -11.64
CA LEU A 190 6.93 7.70 -12.98
C LEU A 190 8.21 7.70 -13.81
N ASP A 191 9.08 8.69 -13.59
CA ASP A 191 10.37 8.83 -14.26
C ASP A 191 11.44 7.87 -13.69
N SER A 192 11.33 7.47 -12.42
CA SER A 192 12.29 6.57 -11.77
C SER A 192 12.20 5.10 -12.20
N VAL A 193 11.16 4.72 -12.96
CA VAL A 193 10.90 3.34 -13.40
C VAL A 193 10.66 3.29 -14.90
N SER A 194 11.32 2.35 -15.59
CA SER A 194 11.11 2.16 -17.03
C SER A 194 9.68 1.73 -17.34
N LYS A 195 9.09 2.29 -18.39
CA LYS A 195 7.72 1.94 -18.85
C LYS A 195 7.53 0.44 -19.12
N SER A 196 8.59 -0.29 -19.46
CA SER A 196 8.54 -1.72 -19.70
C SER A 196 8.47 -2.57 -18.42
N GLU A 197 8.79 -2.02 -17.25
CA GLU A 197 8.82 -2.75 -15.98
C GLU A 197 7.45 -2.80 -15.29
N TYR A 198 6.55 -1.85 -15.57
CA TYR A 198 5.23 -1.78 -14.93
C TYR A 198 4.40 -3.08 -15.01
N PRO A 199 4.37 -3.82 -16.13
CA PRO A 199 3.69 -5.11 -16.15
C PRO A 199 4.23 -6.09 -15.10
N THR A 200 5.55 -6.27 -15.05
CA THR A 200 6.23 -7.17 -14.11
C THR A 200 6.06 -6.72 -12.67
N ILE A 201 6.22 -5.41 -12.38
CA ILE A 201 5.98 -4.84 -11.04
C ILE A 201 4.59 -5.21 -10.52
N TYR A 202 3.57 -5.08 -11.36
CA TYR A 202 2.20 -5.42 -10.97
C TYR A 202 1.99 -6.94 -10.83
N GLU A 203 2.58 -7.75 -11.71
CA GLU A 203 2.50 -9.22 -11.60
C GLU A 203 3.18 -9.74 -10.33
N ASP A 204 4.35 -9.22 -10.00
CA ASP A 204 5.10 -9.55 -8.79
C ASP A 204 4.33 -9.09 -7.54
N ALA A 205 3.82 -7.86 -7.53
CA ALA A 205 3.02 -7.36 -6.42
C ALA A 205 1.76 -8.21 -6.17
N PHE A 206 1.02 -8.60 -7.22
CA PHE A 206 -0.19 -9.40 -7.09
C PHE A 206 0.05 -10.89 -6.81
N SER A 207 1.25 -11.40 -7.11
CA SER A 207 1.63 -12.79 -6.85
C SER A 207 2.24 -12.97 -5.46
N MET A 208 3.09 -12.04 -5.02
CA MET A 208 3.80 -12.12 -3.73
C MET A 208 2.98 -11.58 -2.56
N TYR A 209 2.06 -10.64 -2.83
CA TYR A 209 1.37 -9.90 -1.77
C TYR A 209 -0.15 -9.91 -1.91
N VAL A 210 -0.81 -9.76 -0.77
CA VAL A 210 -2.25 -9.49 -0.71
C VAL A 210 -2.52 -8.05 -1.12
N VAL A 211 -3.24 -7.87 -2.22
CA VAL A 211 -3.67 -6.56 -2.73
C VAL A 211 -5.17 -6.37 -2.51
N ASP A 212 -5.56 -5.32 -1.79
CA ASP A 212 -6.94 -4.85 -1.68
C ASP A 212 -7.32 -4.06 -2.94
N GLU A 213 -7.87 -4.75 -3.94
CA GLU A 213 -8.27 -4.18 -5.23
C GLU A 213 -9.28 -3.03 -5.08
N SER A 214 -10.19 -3.10 -4.09
CA SER A 214 -11.13 -2.01 -3.85
C SER A 214 -10.40 -0.76 -3.34
N CYS A 215 -9.40 -0.93 -2.49
CA CYS A 215 -8.55 0.15 -2.01
C CYS A 215 -7.67 0.72 -3.13
N LEU A 216 -7.01 -0.15 -3.91
CA LEU A 216 -6.18 0.20 -5.05
C LEU A 216 -6.94 1.08 -6.05
N PHE A 217 -8.09 0.61 -6.55
CA PHE A 217 -8.82 1.36 -7.58
C PHE A 217 -9.52 2.60 -7.05
N ARG A 218 -9.93 2.62 -5.78
CA ARG A 218 -10.46 3.82 -5.12
C ARG A 218 -9.39 4.91 -5.03
N TYR A 219 -8.18 4.55 -4.60
CA TYR A 219 -7.07 5.50 -4.54
C TYR A 219 -6.59 5.92 -5.94
N ALA A 220 -6.50 4.98 -6.89
CA ALA A 220 -6.19 5.27 -8.28
C ALA A 220 -7.15 6.30 -8.90
N ALA A 221 -8.45 6.24 -8.56
CA ALA A 221 -9.43 7.20 -9.02
C ALA A 221 -9.19 8.60 -8.42
N ARG A 222 -8.81 8.69 -7.13
CA ARG A 222 -8.41 9.95 -6.50
C ARG A 222 -7.16 10.57 -7.13
N ARG A 223 -6.24 9.74 -7.61
CA ARG A 223 -5.04 10.13 -8.35
C ARG A 223 -5.25 10.25 -9.87
N THR A 224 -6.47 10.06 -10.37
CA THR A 224 -6.84 10.15 -11.80
C THR A 224 -6.07 9.19 -12.72
N VAL A 225 -5.64 8.04 -12.20
CA VAL A 225 -4.89 7.00 -12.94
C VAL A 225 -5.59 5.65 -12.98
N ASP A 226 -6.82 5.55 -12.48
CA ASP A 226 -7.62 4.32 -12.45
C ASP A 226 -7.76 3.68 -13.85
N LYS A 227 -8.09 4.47 -14.88
CA LYS A 227 -8.20 3.98 -16.26
C LYS A 227 -6.86 3.46 -16.79
N LYS A 228 -5.76 4.15 -16.48
CA LYS A 228 -4.40 3.78 -16.90
C LYS A 228 -3.99 2.45 -16.27
N ILE A 229 -4.22 2.29 -14.96
CA ILE A 229 -3.90 1.06 -14.22
C ILE A 229 -4.79 -0.10 -14.68
N LYS A 230 -6.11 0.10 -14.82
CA LYS A 230 -7.00 -0.95 -15.36
C LYS A 230 -6.59 -1.40 -16.76
N LYS A 231 -6.17 -0.45 -17.61
CA LYS A 231 -5.66 -0.75 -18.96
C LYS A 231 -4.36 -1.56 -18.90
N LEU A 232 -3.41 -1.16 -18.06
CA LEU A 232 -2.16 -1.89 -17.83
C LEU A 232 -2.44 -3.34 -17.43
N ILE A 233 -3.23 -3.54 -16.38
CA ILE A 233 -3.58 -4.87 -15.86
C ILE A 233 -4.27 -5.72 -16.95
N ARG A 234 -5.23 -5.16 -17.69
CA ARG A 234 -5.99 -5.93 -18.68
C ARG A 234 -5.18 -6.29 -19.93
N GLU A 235 -4.33 -5.39 -20.40
CA GLU A 235 -3.72 -5.49 -21.72
C GLU A 235 -2.25 -5.94 -21.67
N LYS A 236 -1.61 -5.87 -20.51
CA LYS A 236 -0.16 -6.10 -20.37
C LYS A 236 0.23 -7.10 -19.29
N THR A 237 -0.71 -7.60 -18.48
CA THR A 237 -0.40 -8.59 -17.44
C THR A 237 -1.33 -9.81 -17.51
N ASN A 238 -0.95 -10.86 -16.78
CA ASN A 238 -1.75 -12.07 -16.59
C ASN A 238 -2.62 -12.02 -15.31
N ILE A 239 -2.71 -10.85 -14.69
CA ILE A 239 -3.42 -10.67 -13.42
C ILE A 239 -4.92 -10.86 -13.62
N THR A 240 -5.50 -11.75 -12.84
CA THR A 240 -6.95 -11.93 -12.79
C THR A 240 -7.51 -11.24 -11.55
N LEU A 241 -8.18 -10.10 -11.74
CA LEU A 241 -8.84 -9.37 -10.66
C LEU A 241 -9.92 -10.24 -9.97
N ARG A 242 -9.91 -10.24 -8.65
CA ARG A 242 -10.84 -10.98 -7.78
C ARG A 242 -12.17 -10.23 -7.64
N THR A 243 -12.13 -8.90 -7.70
CA THR A 243 -13.29 -8.02 -7.55
C THR A 243 -13.82 -7.55 -8.91
N LYS A 244 -15.14 -7.59 -9.10
CA LYS A 244 -15.80 -7.04 -10.29
C LYS A 244 -16.02 -5.53 -10.08
N ARG A 245 -15.14 -4.66 -10.61
CA ARG A 245 -15.34 -3.20 -10.66
C ARG A 245 -14.72 -2.54 -11.89
#